data_AF-A0A269PVG1-F1
#
_entry.id   AF-A0A269PVG1-F1
#
_cell.length_a   1.000
_cell.length_b   1.000
_cell.length_c   1.000
_cell.angle_alpha   90.00
_cell.angle_beta   90.00
_cell.angle_gamma   90.00
#
_symmetry.space_group_name_H-M   'P 1'
#
loop_
_entity.id
_entity.type
_entity.pdbx_description
1 polymer ?
#
loop_
_entity_poly.entity_id
_entity_poly.type
_entity_poly.pdbx_seq_one_letter_code
_entity_poly.pdbx_strand_id
1 'polypeptide(L)' 'MTKRKPTLIEHFKDITDPRIQRKQLHILDDIFFITLCAVICGAIAGLPLKHLQK' A
#
# COMPACT_ATOMS: atom_id res chain seq x y z
N MET A 1 -21.41 7.38 22.58
CA MET A 1 -20.16 7.64 21.83
C MET A 1 -20.10 6.65 20.68
N THR A 2 -20.25 7.10 19.42
CA THR A 2 -20.27 6.21 18.25
C THR A 2 -18.84 5.81 17.90
N LYS A 3 -18.50 4.52 18.02
CA LYS A 3 -17.17 4.00 17.69
C LYS A 3 -16.99 4.04 16.18
N ARG A 4 -16.18 4.98 15.68
CA ARG A 4 -15.84 5.07 14.25
C ARG A 4 -14.86 3.96 13.90
N LYS A 5 -15.03 3.40 12.70
CA LYS A 5 -14.05 2.45 12.16
C LYS A 5 -12.78 3.23 11.81
N PRO A 6 -11.59 2.71 12.14
CA PRO A 6 -10.34 3.35 11.74
C PRO A 6 -10.27 3.42 10.22
N THR A 7 -9.70 4.52 9.71
CA THR A 7 -9.37 4.66 8.29
C THR A 7 -8.28 3.68 7.89
N LEU A 8 -8.11 3.46 6.58
CA LEU A 8 -7.09 2.53 6.06
C LEU A 8 -5.69 2.88 6.58
N ILE A 9 -5.33 4.16 6.58
CA ILE A 9 -4.03 4.65 7.08
C ILE A 9 -3.89 4.44 8.59
N GLU A 10 -4.94 4.75 9.37
CA GLU A 10 -4.93 4.54 10.82
C GLU A 10 -4.75 3.08 11.21
N HIS A 11 -5.26 2.15 10.40
CA HIS A 11 -5.06 0.72 10.62
C HIS A 11 -3.58 0.30 10.50
N PHE A 12 -2.81 0.99 9.68
CA PHE A 12 -1.39 0.68 9.43
C PHE A 12 -0.41 1.54 10.26
N LYS A 13 -0.91 2.49 11.06
CA LYS A 13 -0.06 3.34 11.92
C LYS A 13 0.75 2.56 12.95
N ASP A 14 0.22 1.43 13.43
CA ASP A 14 0.88 0.59 14.43
C ASP A 14 1.99 -0.29 13.82
N ILE A 15 2.07 -0.36 12.48
CA ILE A 15 3.13 -1.07 11.79
C ILE A 15 4.38 -0.19 11.80
N THR A 16 5.42 -0.67 12.47
CA THR A 16 6.74 -0.04 12.40
C THR A 16 7.22 -0.10 10.96
N ASP A 17 7.49 1.06 10.38
CA ASP A 17 7.96 1.19 9.01
C ASP A 17 9.24 0.35 8.81
N PRO A 18 9.18 -0.78 8.09
CA PRO A 18 10.32 -1.67 7.93
C PRO A 18 11.37 -1.09 6.97
N ARG A 19 11.16 0.12 6.43
CA ARG A 19 12.11 0.83 5.55
C ARG A 19 13.29 1.43 6.35
N ILE A 20 13.77 0.66 7.33
CA ILE A 20 14.60 0.95 8.51
C ILE A 20 15.84 1.83 8.27
N GLN A 21 16.39 1.95 7.05
CA GLN A 21 17.72 2.57 6.85
C GLN A 21 17.99 3.16 5.44
N ARG A 22 17.00 3.69 4.74
CA ARG A 22 17.24 4.36 3.44
C ARG A 22 16.62 5.75 3.47
N LYS A 23 17.30 6.76 2.91
CA LYS A 23 16.80 8.13 2.69
C LYS A 23 15.37 8.08 2.13
N GLN A 24 14.37 8.07 3.01
CA GLN A 24 12.96 7.97 2.61
C GLN A 24 12.58 9.34 2.06
N LEU A 25 12.58 9.47 0.73
CA LEU A 25 12.09 10.67 0.05
C LEU A 25 10.56 10.78 0.13
N HIS A 26 9.87 9.68 0.44
CA HIS A 26 8.41 9.58 0.44
C HIS A 26 7.88 9.00 1.75
N ILE A 27 6.84 9.64 2.28
CA ILE A 27 6.08 9.15 3.44
C ILE A 27 5.45 7.78 3.15
N LEU A 28 5.24 6.97 4.18
CA LEU A 28 4.73 5.59 4.02
C LEU A 28 3.33 5.58 3.39
N ASP A 29 2.51 6.56 3.76
CA ASP A 29 1.14 6.73 3.30
C ASP A 29 1.06 6.93 1.77
N ASP A 30 1.97 7.72 1.20
CA ASP A 30 2.04 7.97 -0.25
C ASP A 30 2.35 6.68 -1.02
N ILE A 31 3.26 5.85 -0.50
CA ILE A 31 3.61 4.57 -1.11
C ILE A 31 2.41 3.61 -1.06
N PHE A 32 1.68 3.57 0.05
CA PHE A 32 0.46 2.78 0.17
C PHE A 32 -0.60 3.23 -0.84
N PHE A 33 -0.75 4.53 -1.04
CA PHE A 33 -1.70 5.07 -2.00
C PHE A 33 -1.32 4.71 -3.45
N ILE A 34 -0.04 4.90 -3.83
CA ILE A 34 0.46 4.56 -5.17
C ILE A 34 0.32 3.06 -5.45
N THR A 35 0.70 2.22 -4.49
CA THR A 35 0.59 0.75 -4.63
C THR A 35 -0.86 0.30 -4.71
N LEU A 36 -1.76 0.86 -3.90
CA LEU A 36 -3.18 0.57 -3.99
C LEU A 36 -3.75 0.95 -5.36
N CYS A 37 -3.45 2.15 -5.85
CA CYS A 37 -3.84 2.60 -7.17
C CYS A 37 -3.27 1.70 -8.27
N ALA A 38 -2.00 1.31 -8.18
CA ALA A 38 -1.36 0.41 -9.14
C ALA A 38 -1.96 -1.01 -9.12
N VAL A 39 -2.28 -1.56 -7.95
CA VAL A 39 -2.91 -2.87 -7.79
C VAL A 39 -4.32 -2.85 -8.36
N ILE A 40 -5.11 -1.83 -8.02
CA ILE A 40 -6.48 -1.69 -8.53
C ILE A 40 -6.46 -1.48 -10.04
N CYS A 41 -5.59 -0.60 -10.55
CA CYS A 41 -5.49 -0.30 -11.98
C CYS A 41 -4.89 -1.46 -12.77
N GLY A 42 -3.88 -2.15 -12.23
CA GLY A 42 -3.27 -3.33 -12.85
C GLY A 42 -4.22 -4.54 -12.87
N ALA A 43 -5.07 -4.68 -11.85
CA ALA A 43 -6.16 -5.65 -11.84
C ALA A 43 -7.28 -5.27 -12.84
N ILE A 44 -7.55 -3.97 -13.00
CA ILE A 44 -8.51 -3.45 -14.00
C ILE A 44 -8.00 -3.61 -15.43
N ALA A 45 -6.70 -3.45 -15.67
CA ALA A 45 -6.08 -3.60 -16.98
C ALA A 45 -5.90 -5.06 -17.42
N GLY A 46 -6.24 -6.04 -16.55
CA GLY A 46 -6.28 -7.45 -16.90
C GLY A 46 -4.93 -8.00 -17.36
N LEU A 47 -3.81 -7.54 -16.80
CA LEU A 47 -2.52 -8.11 -17.17
C LEU A 47 -2.44 -9.53 -16.60
N PRO A 48 -2.31 -10.57 -17.45
CA PRO A 48 -2.15 -11.93 -16.96
C PRO A 48 -0.82 -12.03 -16.21
N LEU A 49 -0.87 -12.08 -14.87
CA LEU A 49 0.22 -12.48 -13.99
C LEU A 49 0.57 -13.97 -14.19
N LYS A 50 0.80 -14.39 -15.44
CA LYS A 50 1.00 -15.80 -15.85
C LYS A 50 2.42 -16.10 -16.29
N HIS A 51 3.38 -15.19 -16.16
CA HIS A 51 4.74 -15.39 -16.71
C HIS A 51 5.91 -14.98 -15.81
N LEU A 52 5.68 -14.77 -14.51
CA LEU A 52 6.76 -14.62 -13.51
C LEU A 52 6.98 -15.91 -12.69
N GLN A 53 6.73 -17.06 -13.32
CA GLN A 53 7.16 -18.38 -12.90
C GLN A 53 7.72 -19.09 -14.14
N LYS A 54 8.95 -18.74 -14.52
CA LYS A 54 9.78 -19.61 -15.35
C LYS A 54 11.25 -19.35 -15.06
#